data_AF-A0A9E5P1C6-F1
#
_entry.id   AF-A0A9E5P1C6-F1
#
_cell.length_a   1.000
_cell.length_b   1.000
_cell.length_c   1.000
_cell.angle_alpha   90.00
_cell.angle_beta   90.00
_cell.angle_gamma   90.00
#
_symmetry.space_group_name_H-M   'P 1'
#
loop_
_entity.id
_entity.type
_entity.pdbx_description
1 polymer ?
#
loop_
_entity_poly.entity_id
_entity_poly.type
_entity_poly.pdbx_seq_one_letter_code
_entity_poly.pdbx_strand_id
1 'polypeptide(L)'
;KLRGERQADYFAACFLMPRDRVISAFEAVFGSEPLVMYNKRGCFGRWAMILDPALETAPEIAEAVKVAGGFSNCSRQAMTYRLQELGLLVDRTCGQ
;
A
#
# COMPACT_ATOMS: atom_id res chain seq x y z
N LYS A 1 -18.92 11.77 -17.13
CA LYS A 1 -18.84 10.67 -16.14
C LYS A 1 -20.01 10.81 -15.18
N LEU A 2 -20.96 9.86 -15.20
CA LEU A 2 -22.20 9.94 -14.43
C LEU A 2 -21.93 9.72 -12.93
N ARG A 3 -22.66 10.42 -12.07
CA ARG A 3 -22.53 10.37 -10.60
C ARG A 3 -22.64 8.96 -9.99
N GLY A 4 -23.39 8.06 -10.64
CA GLY A 4 -23.61 6.68 -10.17
C GLY A 4 -22.39 5.77 -10.32
N GLU A 5 -21.61 5.91 -11.39
CA GLU A 5 -20.43 5.06 -11.63
C GLU A 5 -19.35 5.30 -10.57
N ARG A 6 -19.11 6.57 -10.21
CA ARG A 6 -18.15 6.93 -9.14
C ARG A 6 -18.53 6.33 -7.78
N GLN A 7 -19.82 6.17 -7.51
CA GLN A 7 -20.29 5.53 -6.27
C GLN A 7 -20.03 4.03 -6.30
N ALA A 8 -20.38 3.36 -7.41
CA ALA A 8 -20.14 1.93 -7.58
C ALA A 8 -18.65 1.58 -7.54
N ASP A 9 -17.79 2.41 -8.15
CA ASP A 9 -16.33 2.24 -8.12
C ASP A 9 -15.78 2.33 -6.69
N TYR A 10 -16.28 3.28 -5.88
CA TYR A 10 -15.87 3.43 -4.49
C TYR A 10 -16.34 2.27 -3.62
N PHE A 11 -17.59 1.83 -3.79
CA PHE A 11 -18.12 0.65 -3.12
C PHE A 11 -17.35 -0.61 -3.50
N ALA A 12 -17.07 -0.80 -4.79
CA ALA A 12 -16.26 -1.92 -5.28
C ALA A 12 -14.84 -1.86 -4.69
N ALA A 13 -14.21 -0.69 -4.62
CA ALA A 13 -12.89 -0.55 -4.00
C ALA A 13 -12.89 -0.92 -2.52
N CYS A 14 -13.88 -0.45 -1.75
CA CYS A 14 -14.03 -0.80 -0.33
C CYS A 14 -14.37 -2.28 -0.11
N PHE A 15 -15.19 -2.86 -0.99
CA PHE A 15 -15.56 -4.27 -0.95
C PHE A 15 -14.37 -5.18 -1.32
N LEU A 16 -13.56 -4.77 -2.29
CA LEU A 16 -12.38 -5.51 -2.75
C LEU A 16 -11.19 -5.36 -1.80
N MET A 17 -11.04 -4.21 -1.14
CA MET A 17 -9.93 -3.89 -0.23
C MET A 17 -10.45 -3.45 1.17
N PRO A 18 -11.11 -4.36 1.91
CA PRO A 18 -11.61 -4.06 3.25
C PRO A 18 -10.42 -3.79 4.19
N ARG A 19 -10.59 -2.78 5.05
CA ARG A 19 -9.54 -2.25 5.93
C ARG A 19 -8.83 -3.35 6.72
N ASP A 20 -9.59 -4.18 7.43
CA ASP A 20 -9.04 -5.22 8.30
C ASP A 20 -8.23 -6.27 7.55
N ARG A 21 -8.65 -6.64 6.33
CA ARG A 21 -7.86 -7.59 5.52
C ARG A 21 -6.60 -6.96 4.97
N VAL A 22 -6.65 -5.69 4.55
CA VAL A 22 -5.47 -4.99 4.04
C VAL A 22 -4.45 -4.80 5.17
N ILE A 23 -4.90 -4.40 6.36
CA ILE A 23 -4.03 -4.30 7.55
C ILE A 23 -3.45 -5.67 7.89
N SER A 24 -4.28 -6.71 8.02
CA SER A 24 -3.80 -8.05 8.36
C SER A 24 -2.81 -8.61 7.32
N ALA A 25 -3.05 -8.37 6.03
CA ALA A 25 -2.14 -8.77 4.96
C ALA A 25 -0.83 -7.98 4.99
N PHE A 26 -0.88 -6.69 5.31
CA PHE A 26 0.30 -5.86 5.50
C PHE A 26 1.11 -6.32 6.71
N GLU A 27 0.45 -6.57 7.85
CA GLU A 27 1.07 -7.07 9.07
C GLU A 27 1.74 -8.42 8.88
N ALA A 28 1.16 -9.30 8.06
CA ALA A 28 1.75 -10.59 7.72
C ALA A 28 3.05 -10.47 6.92
N VAL A 29 3.27 -9.37 6.17
CA VAL A 29 4.44 -9.17 5.31
C VAL A 29 5.49 -8.27 5.98
N PHE A 30 5.06 -7.15 6.55
CA PHE A 30 5.93 -6.08 7.05
C PHE A 30 5.85 -5.89 8.57
N GLY A 31 4.87 -6.50 9.24
CA GLY A 31 4.61 -6.30 10.66
C GLY A 31 3.64 -5.14 10.95
N SER A 32 3.42 -4.86 12.24
CA SER A 32 2.43 -3.87 12.71
C SER A 32 2.88 -2.41 12.57
N GLU A 33 4.12 -2.15 12.16
CA GLU A 33 4.65 -0.79 12.04
C GLU A 33 4.43 -0.22 10.63
N PRO A 34 3.96 1.04 10.50
CA PRO A 34 3.76 1.67 9.21
C PRO A 34 5.10 1.96 8.50
N LEU A 35 5.14 1.72 7.20
CA LEU A 35 6.31 2.02 6.36
C LEU A 35 6.32 3.50 6.00
N VAL A 36 7.36 4.20 6.44
CA VAL A 36 7.57 5.62 6.11
C VAL A 36 8.48 5.72 4.90
N MET A 37 7.98 6.32 3.81
CA MET A 37 8.76 6.52 2.60
C MET A 37 9.62 7.77 2.67
N TYR A 38 10.90 7.63 2.33
CA TYR A 38 11.86 8.73 2.27
C TYR A 38 12.37 8.91 0.83
N ASN A 39 12.30 10.13 0.27
CA ASN A 39 12.83 10.46 -1.07
C ASN A 39 14.37 10.55 -1.11
N LYS A 40 15.08 9.77 -0.30
CA LYS A 40 16.53 9.73 -0.33
C LYS A 40 16.90 8.30 -0.53
N ARG A 41 17.63 8.02 -1.63
CA ARG A 41 18.37 6.77 -1.83
C ARG A 41 19.24 6.53 -0.58
N GLY A 42 18.70 5.82 0.38
CA GLY A 42 19.31 5.56 1.66
C GLY A 42 20.10 4.28 1.55
N CYS A 43 21.43 4.38 1.57
CA CYS A 43 22.29 3.23 1.73
C CYS A 43 22.00 2.54 3.08
N PHE A 44 21.17 1.50 3.13
CA PHE A 44 21.18 0.56 4.24
C PHE A 44 21.72 -0.79 3.81
N GLY A 45 22.97 -1.03 4.22
CA GLY A 45 23.66 -2.28 4.01
C GLY A 45 23.02 -3.42 4.79
N ARG A 46 22.71 -4.49 4.06
CA ARG A 46 23.04 -5.87 4.43
C ARG A 46 22.47 -6.42 5.75
N TRP A 47 21.27 -6.06 6.17
CA TRP A 47 20.53 -6.85 7.16
C TRP A 47 19.07 -7.02 6.72
N ALA A 48 18.77 -8.23 6.25
CA ALA A 48 17.45 -8.84 6.06
C ALA A 48 16.35 -7.99 5.39
N MET A 49 16.12 -8.18 4.08
CA MET A 49 14.78 -8.02 3.47
C MET A 49 14.04 -6.69 3.71
N ILE A 50 14.73 -5.61 4.08
CA ILE A 50 14.10 -4.30 4.24
C ILE A 50 14.11 -3.64 2.86
N LEU A 51 13.02 -3.84 2.12
CA LEU A 51 12.72 -3.04 0.95
C LEU A 51 12.75 -1.57 1.39
N ASP A 52 13.74 -0.80 0.92
CA ASP A 52 13.78 0.64 1.17
C ASP A 52 12.43 1.21 0.73
N PRO A 53 11.64 1.85 1.62
CA PRO A 53 10.41 2.50 1.24
C PRO A 53 10.78 3.79 0.49
N ALA A 54 11.15 3.66 -0.78
CA ALA A 54 11.26 4.74 -1.72
C ALA A 54 9.94 4.86 -2.48
N LEU A 55 9.66 6.02 -3.06
CA LEU A 55 8.47 6.21 -3.91
C LEU A 55 8.40 5.17 -5.05
N GLU A 56 9.57 4.70 -5.49
CA GLU A 56 9.76 3.70 -6.55
C GLU A 56 9.37 2.28 -6.11
N THR A 57 9.46 1.95 -4.81
CA THR A 57 9.17 0.61 -4.26
C THR A 57 7.75 0.48 -3.74
N ALA A 58 6.99 1.58 -3.65
CA ALA A 58 5.56 1.59 -3.34
C ALA A 58 4.70 0.57 -4.13
N PRO A 59 4.85 0.42 -5.46
CA PRO A 59 4.12 -0.59 -6.22
C PRO A 59 4.56 -2.03 -5.90
N GLU A 60 5.80 -2.25 -5.44
CA GLU A 60 6.30 -3.56 -5.03
C GLU A 60 5.75 -3.96 -3.66
N ILE A 61 5.71 -3.02 -2.70
CA ILE A 61 5.04 -3.19 -1.40
C ILE A 61 3.57 -3.57 -1.63
N ALA A 62 2.90 -2.84 -2.51
CA ALA A 62 1.50 -3.09 -2.82
C ALA A 62 1.28 -4.46 -3.49
N GLU A 63 2.19 -4.93 -4.34
CA GLU A 63 2.13 -6.29 -4.90
C GLU A 63 2.32 -7.35 -3.81
N ALA A 64 3.28 -7.16 -2.89
CA ALA A 64 3.51 -8.08 -1.79
C ALA A 64 2.27 -8.23 -0.89
N VAL A 65 1.64 -7.11 -0.52
CA VAL A 65 0.38 -7.11 0.25
C VAL A 65 -0.77 -7.72 -0.55
N LYS A 66 -0.86 -7.45 -1.86
CA LYS A 66 -1.85 -8.08 -2.74
C LYS A 66 -1.74 -9.59 -2.72
N VAL A 67 -0.53 -10.11 -2.89
CA VAL A 67 -0.26 -11.55 -2.93
C VAL A 67 -0.54 -12.17 -1.57
N ALA A 68 -0.08 -11.55 -0.48
CA ALA A 68 -0.32 -12.03 0.89
C ALA A 68 -1.81 -12.04 1.28
N GLY A 69 -2.56 -11.02 0.87
CA GLY A 69 -3.99 -10.89 1.17
C GLY A 69 -4.92 -11.55 0.15
N GLY A 70 -4.39 -12.17 -0.90
CA GLY A 70 -5.18 -12.81 -1.96
C GLY A 70 -6.01 -11.84 -2.81
N PHE A 71 -5.56 -10.59 -2.93
CA PHE A 71 -6.28 -9.53 -3.65
C PHE A 71 -5.98 -9.58 -5.16
N SER A 72 -6.59 -10.52 -5.88
CA SER A 72 -6.43 -10.69 -7.33
C SER A 72 -7.14 -9.62 -8.17
N ASN A 73 -8.20 -9.01 -7.63
CA ASN A 73 -9.12 -8.13 -8.36
C ASN A 73 -8.78 -6.63 -8.25
N CYS A 74 -7.61 -6.27 -7.71
CA CYS A 74 -7.19 -4.87 -7.60
C CYS A 74 -5.85 -4.63 -8.30
N SER A 75 -5.67 -3.44 -8.85
CA SER A 75 -4.39 -3.04 -9.44
C SER A 75 -3.37 -2.74 -8.33
N ARG A 76 -2.07 -2.85 -8.65
CA ARG A 76 -0.99 -2.43 -7.72
C ARG A 76 -1.19 -0.99 -7.26
N GLN A 77 -1.55 -0.09 -8.17
CA GLN A 77 -1.83 1.32 -7.85
C GLN A 77 -2.99 1.49 -6.88
N ALA A 78 -4.11 0.78 -7.09
CA ALA A 78 -5.26 0.85 -6.20
C ALA A 78 -4.90 0.40 -4.77
N MET A 79 -4.09 -0.67 -4.67
CA MET A 79 -3.58 -1.14 -3.37
C MET A 79 -2.62 -0.13 -2.75
N THR A 80 -1.71 0.49 -3.51
CA THR A 80 -0.82 1.55 -3.00
C THR A 80 -1.61 2.71 -2.40
N TYR A 81 -2.63 3.22 -3.11
CA TYR A 81 -3.50 4.28 -2.59
C TYR A 81 -4.22 3.86 -1.31
N ARG A 82 -4.67 2.61 -1.23
CA ARG A 82 -5.34 2.09 -0.04
C ARG A 82 -4.40 2.03 1.17
N LEU A 83 -3.16 1.59 0.97
CA LEU A 83 -2.14 1.56 2.03
C LEU A 83 -1.81 2.98 2.52
N GLN A 84 -1.76 3.96 1.63
CA GLN A 84 -1.58 5.38 1.98
C GLN A 84 -2.77 5.93 2.77
N GLU A 85 -4.00 5.67 2.32
CA GLU A 85 -5.22 6.09 3.01
C GLU A 85 -5.30 5.53 4.42
N LEU A 86 -4.87 4.27 4.62
CA LEU A 86 -4.85 3.62 5.92
C LEU A 86 -3.68 4.05 6.82
N GLY A 87 -2.77 4.89 6.32
CA GLY A 87 -1.58 5.31 7.05
C GLY A 87 -0.52 4.21 7.24
N LEU A 88 -0.65 3.09 6.54
CA LEU A 88 0.33 1.99 6.53
C LEU A 88 1.55 2.33 5.69
N LEU A 89 1.37 3.23 4.71
CA LEU A 89 2.40 3.71 3.80
C LEU A 89 2.41 5.23 3.84
N VAL A 90 3.34 5.80 4.59
CA VAL A 90 3.40 7.25 4.82
C VAL A 90 4.41 7.86 3.86
N ASP A 91 3.92 8.51 2.81
CA ASP A 91 4.77 9.33 1.94
C ASP A 91 5.14 10.64 2.64
N ARG A 92 6.40 10.80 3.04
CA ARG A 92 6.94 12.07 3.56
C ARG A 92 7.62 12.91 2.48
N THR A 93 7.43 12.57 1.21
CA THR A 93 8.07 13.28 0.09
C THR A 93 7.28 14.53 -0.30
N CYS A 94 5.98 14.57 0.00
CA CYS A 94 5.20 15.80 0.02
C CYS A 94 5.23 16.41 1.42
N GLY A 95 6.26 17.21 1.70
CA GLY A 95 6.26 18.09 2.86
C GLY A 95 5.11 19.10 2.78
N GLN A 96 4.28 19.12 3.82
CA GLN A 96 3.80 20.38 4.39
C GLN A 96 4.49 20.58 5.73
#